data_AF-A0A4R1PYU7-F1
#
_entry.id   AF-A0A4R1PYU7-F1
#
_cell.length_a   1.000
_cell.length_b   1.000
_cell.length_c   1.000
_cell.angle_alpha   90.00
_cell.angle_beta   90.00
_cell.angle_gamma   90.00
#
_symmetry.space_group_name_H-M   'P 1'
#
loop_
_entity.id
_entity.type
_entity.pdbx_description
1 polymer ?
#
loop_
_entity_poly.entity_id
_entity_poly.type
_entity_poly.pdbx_seq_one_letter_code
_entity_poly.pdbx_strand_id
1 'polypeptide(L)'
;MKIRELLQHWERGARGRLTPSNYQIRLDLESAARLAALTEMYPRRSVEELLGELIGAALEELETSMPYVKGSQVVSTDEQGDPLYEDIGPTPRFLALSRRYLQEMAVQTDSASH
;
A
#
# COMPACT_ATOMS: atom_id res chain seq x y z
N MET A 1 6.48 -4.39 1.66
CA MET A 1 6.27 -5.83 1.60
C MET A 1 5.76 -6.26 0.23
N LYS A 2 6.54 -7.06 -0.50
CA LYS A 2 6.09 -7.56 -1.82
C LYS A 2 4.86 -8.45 -1.63
N ILE A 3 3.95 -8.48 -2.60
CA ILE A 3 2.76 -9.35 -2.54
C ILE A 3 3.10 -10.83 -2.30
N ARG A 4 4.28 -11.28 -2.78
CA ARG A 4 4.81 -12.63 -2.56
C ARG A 4 5.21 -12.93 -1.12
N GLU A 5 5.44 -11.91 -0.30
CA GLU A 5 5.86 -12.00 1.10
C GLU A 5 4.66 -12.02 2.07
N LEU A 6 3.44 -11.76 1.58
CA LEU A 6 2.21 -11.77 2.40
C LEU A 6 1.99 -13.09 3.12
N LEU A 7 2.18 -14.22 2.43
CA LEU A 7 1.97 -15.55 3.02
C LEU A 7 2.84 -15.78 4.27
N GLN A 8 4.12 -15.37 4.19
CA GLN A 8 5.06 -15.47 5.31
C GLN A 8 4.75 -14.47 6.44
N HIS A 9 4.10 -13.35 6.11
CA HIS A 9 3.66 -12.37 7.10
C HIS A 9 2.40 -12.85 7.83
N TRP A 10 1.49 -13.50 7.11
CA TRP A 10 0.28 -14.13 7.67
C TRP A 10 0.62 -15.19 8.72
N GLU A 11 1.71 -15.92 8.54
CA GLU A 11 2.16 -16.91 9.54
C GLU A 11 2.76 -16.28 10.80
N ARG A 12 3.26 -15.04 10.73
CA ARG A 12 3.99 -14.38 11.83
C ARG A 12 3.13 -13.46 12.70
N GLY A 13 1.92 -13.13 12.27
CA GLY A 13 0.95 -12.33 13.02
C GLY A 13 1.33 -10.85 13.02
N ALA A 14 0.52 -10.01 12.37
CA ALA A 14 0.74 -8.57 12.31
C ALA A 14 -0.51 -7.81 12.71
N ARG A 15 -0.32 -6.70 13.43
CA ARG A 15 -1.38 -5.75 13.76
C ARG A 15 -0.85 -4.33 13.55
N GLY A 16 -1.42 -3.62 12.58
CA GLY A 16 -1.22 -2.19 12.36
C GLY A 16 -2.36 -1.35 12.93
N ARG A 17 -2.19 -0.02 12.95
CA ARG A 17 -3.29 0.91 13.24
C ARG A 17 -4.25 0.94 12.06
N LEU A 18 -5.54 0.71 12.32
CA LEU A 18 -6.61 0.76 11.32
C LEU A 18 -7.33 2.11 11.38
N THR A 19 -7.78 2.59 10.23
CA THR A 19 -8.64 3.78 10.15
C THR A 19 -10.07 3.44 10.61
N PRO A 20 -10.84 4.40 11.15
CA PRO A 20 -12.24 4.20 11.49
C PRO A 20 -13.15 4.08 10.24
N SER A 21 -12.65 4.51 9.07
CA SER A 21 -13.37 4.45 7.80
C SER A 21 -13.54 3.01 7.32
N ASN A 22 -14.79 2.63 7.02
CA ASN A 22 -15.11 1.35 6.40
C ASN A 22 -15.36 1.51 4.90
N TYR A 23 -14.77 0.63 4.10
CA TYR A 23 -15.01 0.55 2.66
C TYR A 23 -15.81 -0.71 2.36
N GLN A 24 -16.97 -0.56 1.70
CA GLN A 24 -17.77 -1.68 1.24
C GLN A 24 -17.61 -1.80 -0.28
N ILE A 25 -17.07 -2.93 -0.74
CA ILE A 25 -16.86 -3.22 -2.15
C ILE A 25 -17.63 -4.48 -2.55
N ARG A 26 -18.04 -4.54 -3.82
CA ARG A 26 -18.51 -5.79 -4.43
C ARG A 26 -17.38 -6.35 -5.27
N LEU A 27 -17.02 -7.60 -5.02
CA LEU A 27 -16.01 -8.32 -5.79
C LEU A 27 -16.65 -8.94 -7.03
N ASP A 28 -15.87 -9.07 -8.10
CA ASP A 28 -16.23 -9.97 -9.19
C ASP A 28 -16.23 -11.42 -8.68
N LEU A 29 -16.88 -12.30 -9.44
CA LEU A 29 -17.10 -13.69 -9.03
C LEU A 29 -15.79 -14.45 -8.78
N GLU A 30 -14.76 -14.21 -9.60
CA GLU A 30 -13.48 -14.91 -9.49
C GLU A 30 -12.71 -14.46 -8.25
N SER A 31 -12.65 -13.15 -8.01
CA SER A 31 -12.05 -12.59 -6.80
C SER A 31 -12.77 -13.06 -5.54
N ALA A 32 -14.12 -13.11 -5.55
CA ALA A 32 -14.90 -13.62 -4.44
C ALA A 32 -14.62 -15.10 -4.16
N ALA A 33 -14.54 -15.94 -5.20
CA ALA A 33 -14.21 -17.36 -5.06
C ALA A 33 -12.79 -17.57 -4.51
N ARG A 34 -11.81 -16.80 -4.98
CA ARG A 34 -10.42 -16.85 -4.48
C ARG A 34 -10.32 -16.43 -3.03
N LEU A 35 -11.05 -15.38 -2.63
CA LEU A 35 -11.09 -14.94 -1.24
C LEU A 35 -11.71 -16.02 -0.34
N ALA A 36 -12.79 -16.66 -0.77
CA ALA A 36 -13.37 -17.79 -0.04
C ALA A 36 -12.38 -18.95 0.12
N ALA A 37 -11.64 -19.31 -0.94
CA ALA A 37 -10.59 -20.33 -0.87
C ALA A 37 -9.49 -19.96 0.15
N LEU A 38 -9.05 -18.70 0.17
CA LEU A 38 -8.06 -18.23 1.16
C LEU A 38 -8.59 -18.33 2.59
N THR A 39 -9.86 -18.04 2.83
CA THR A 39 -10.45 -18.17 4.17
C THR A 39 -10.50 -19.61 4.65
N GLU A 40 -10.72 -20.57 3.74
CA GLU A 40 -10.69 -21.99 4.05
C GLU A 40 -9.25 -22.48 4.33
N MET A 41 -8.27 -22.00 3.57
CA MET A 41 -6.85 -22.31 3.79
C MET A 41 -6.28 -21.71 5.08
N TYR A 42 -6.77 -20.53 5.48
CA TYR A 42 -6.27 -19.78 6.64
C TYR A 42 -7.41 -19.42 7.62
N PRO A 43 -8.04 -20.41 8.28
CA PRO A 43 -9.26 -20.22 9.07
C PRO A 43 -9.08 -19.39 10.35
N ARG A 44 -7.83 -19.08 10.72
CA ARG A 44 -7.50 -18.22 11.87
C ARG A 44 -7.43 -16.74 11.51
N ARG A 45 -7.60 -16.38 10.24
CA ARG A 45 -7.60 -15.00 9.75
C ARG A 45 -9.02 -14.59 9.37
N SER A 46 -9.39 -13.35 9.71
CA SER A 46 -10.65 -12.80 9.26
C SER A 46 -10.58 -12.40 7.78
N VAL A 47 -11.73 -12.31 7.12
CA VAL A 47 -11.82 -11.83 5.73
C VAL A 47 -11.27 -10.42 5.61
N GLU A 48 -11.56 -9.58 6.60
CA GLU A 48 -11.10 -8.19 6.68
C GLU A 48 -9.58 -8.08 6.81
N GLU A 49 -8.96 -8.94 7.63
CA GLU A 49 -7.50 -9.02 7.74
C GLU A 49 -6.87 -9.41 6.40
N LEU A 50 -7.39 -10.46 5.76
CA LEU A 50 -6.89 -10.91 4.46
C LEU A 50 -7.04 -9.82 3.39
N LEU A 51 -8.20 -9.18 3.31
CA LEU A 51 -8.45 -8.08 2.38
C LEU A 51 -7.54 -6.87 2.65
N GLY A 52 -7.39 -6.48 3.91
CA GLY A 52 -6.53 -5.35 4.29
C GLY A 52 -5.08 -5.58 3.88
N GLU A 53 -4.56 -6.78 4.12
CA GLU A 53 -3.19 -7.14 3.76
C GLU A 53 -3.00 -7.27 2.23
N LEU A 54 -3.98 -7.85 1.50
CA LEU A 54 -3.97 -7.90 0.04
C LEU A 54 -3.98 -6.51 -0.59
N ILE A 55 -4.84 -5.60 -0.09
CA ILE A 55 -4.93 -4.22 -0.57
C ILE A 55 -3.60 -3.49 -0.31
N GLY A 56 -3.03 -3.63 0.89
CA GLY A 56 -1.74 -3.04 1.23
C GLY A 56 -0.65 -3.47 0.24
N ALA A 57 -0.50 -4.77 0.01
CA ALA A 57 0.48 -5.27 -0.94
C ALA A 57 0.22 -4.84 -2.39
N ALA A 58 -1.05 -4.78 -2.82
CA ALA A 58 -1.39 -4.33 -4.17
C ALA A 58 -1.06 -2.85 -4.38
N LEU A 59 -1.27 -2.00 -3.36
CA LEU A 59 -0.90 -0.58 -3.41
C LEU A 59 0.62 -0.37 -3.49
N GLU A 60 1.39 -1.16 -2.74
CA GLU A 60 2.85 -1.10 -2.81
C GLU A 60 3.41 -1.60 -4.15
N GLU A 61 2.84 -2.69 -4.68
CA GLU A 61 3.19 -3.19 -6.01
C GLU A 61 2.84 -2.15 -7.09
N LEU A 62 1.67 -1.51 -6.97
CA LEU A 62 1.26 -0.42 -7.84
C LEU A 62 2.24 0.75 -7.79
N GLU A 63 2.64 1.20 -6.60
CA GLU A 63 3.66 2.24 -6.41
C GLU A 63 4.98 1.86 -7.09
N THR A 64 5.44 0.63 -6.89
CA THR A 64 6.69 0.12 -7.49
C THR A 64 6.62 0.01 -9.02
N SER A 65 5.42 -0.21 -9.56
CA SER A 65 5.19 -0.32 -11.01
C SER A 65 5.11 1.04 -11.72
N MET A 66 5.08 2.15 -10.99
CA MET A 66 4.97 3.49 -11.58
C MET A 66 6.22 3.85 -12.40
N PRO A 67 6.06 4.35 -13.63
CA PRO A 67 7.21 4.67 -14.48
C PRO A 67 7.96 5.89 -13.96
N TYR A 68 9.28 5.77 -13.84
CA TYR A 68 10.16 6.93 -13.71
C TYR A 68 10.12 7.76 -15.00
N VAL A 69 9.92 9.07 -14.88
CA VAL A 69 10.03 10.01 -16.00
C VAL A 69 11.11 11.02 -15.67
N LYS A 70 12.21 10.98 -16.43
CA LYS A 70 13.35 11.88 -16.25
C LYS A 70 12.95 13.34 -16.53
N GLY A 71 13.09 14.22 -15.55
CA GLY A 71 12.94 15.66 -15.75
C GLY A 71 14.21 16.36 -16.24
N SER A 72 14.16 17.69 -16.28
CA SER A 72 15.29 18.51 -16.74
C SER A 72 16.23 18.92 -15.61
N GLN A 73 15.78 18.88 -14.36
CA GLN A 73 16.58 19.31 -13.22
C GLN A 73 17.47 18.17 -12.69
N VAL A 74 18.75 18.47 -12.44
CA VAL A 74 19.65 17.59 -11.68
C VAL A 74 19.36 17.81 -10.20
N VAL A 75 19.01 16.73 -9.49
CA VAL A 75 18.65 16.76 -8.05
C VAL A 75 19.76 16.27 -7.15
N SER A 76 20.66 15.43 -7.67
CA SER A 76 21.83 14.94 -6.95
C SER A 76 22.89 14.46 -7.94
N THR A 77 24.06 14.14 -7.42
CA THR A 77 25.11 13.41 -8.13
C THR A 77 25.34 12.08 -7.40
N ASP A 78 25.58 11.00 -8.13
CA ASP A 78 25.86 9.69 -7.54
C ASP A 78 27.34 9.52 -7.13
N GLU A 79 27.71 8.34 -6.64
CA GLU A 79 29.06 8.02 -6.16
C GLU A 79 30.14 8.10 -7.26
N GLN A 80 29.75 8.01 -8.54
CA GLN A 80 30.66 8.07 -9.68
C GLN A 80 30.74 9.47 -10.31
N GLY A 81 29.94 10.42 -9.82
CA GLY A 81 29.88 11.77 -10.38
C GLY A 81 28.79 11.95 -11.44
N ASP A 82 27.93 10.95 -11.66
CA ASP A 82 26.88 11.04 -12.67
C ASP A 82 25.66 11.82 -12.15
N PRO A 83 25.07 12.71 -12.96
CA PRO A 83 23.92 13.50 -12.55
C PRO A 83 22.66 12.63 -12.44
N LEU A 84 22.05 12.62 -11.25
CA LEU A 84 20.73 12.08 -11.01
C LEU A 84 19.68 13.17 -11.24
N TYR A 85 18.72 12.87 -12.10
CA TYR A 85 17.67 13.80 -12.49
C TYR A 85 16.40 13.56 -11.69
N GLU A 86 15.64 14.62 -11.48
CA GLU A 86 14.31 14.54 -10.88
C GLU A 86 13.42 13.51 -11.60
N ASP A 87 12.52 12.90 -10.82
CA ASP A 87 11.38 12.19 -11.37
C ASP A 87 10.22 13.18 -11.52
N ILE A 88 9.73 13.37 -12.73
CA ILE A 88 8.51 14.13 -13.05
C ILE A 88 7.33 13.22 -13.40
N GLY A 89 7.46 11.92 -13.12
CA GLY A 89 6.45 10.90 -13.35
C GLY A 89 5.33 10.88 -12.30
N PRO A 90 4.47 9.85 -12.33
CA PRO A 90 3.36 9.71 -11.39
C PRO A 90 3.79 9.39 -9.95
N THR A 91 4.94 8.75 -9.75
CA THR A 91 5.47 8.33 -8.44
C THR A 91 5.57 9.47 -7.42
N PRO A 92 6.27 10.59 -7.68
CA PRO A 92 6.38 11.70 -6.72
C PRO A 92 5.01 12.29 -6.36
N ARG A 93 4.08 12.36 -7.33
CA ARG A 93 2.71 12.84 -7.11
C ARG A 93 1.93 11.89 -6.18
N PHE A 94 2.00 10.58 -6.44
CA PHE A 94 1.35 9.58 -5.60
C PHE A 94 1.88 9.65 -4.16
N LEU A 95 3.20 9.66 -3.98
CA LEU A 95 3.84 9.77 -2.67
C LEU A 95 3.46 11.04 -1.91
N ALA A 96 3.40 12.18 -2.60
CA ALA A 96 2.99 13.46 -2.00
C ALA A 96 1.54 13.41 -1.51
N LEU A 97 0.62 12.88 -2.32
CA LEU A 97 -0.79 12.74 -1.95
C LEU A 97 -0.98 11.75 -0.81
N SER A 98 -0.32 10.58 -0.86
CA SER A 98 -0.40 9.57 0.20
C SER A 98 0.08 10.11 1.54
N ARG A 99 1.20 10.85 1.58
CA ARG A 99 1.68 11.51 2.80
C ARG A 99 0.69 12.54 3.34
N ARG A 100 0.12 13.38 2.48
CA ARG A 100 -0.87 14.38 2.87
C ARG A 100 -2.09 13.72 3.51
N TYR A 101 -2.68 12.72 2.85
CA TYR A 101 -3.85 12.02 3.39
C TYR A 101 -3.54 11.26 4.68
N LEU A 102 -2.35 10.66 4.81
CA LEU A 102 -1.93 10.02 6.06
C LEU A 102 -1.90 11.01 7.23
N GLN A 103 -1.35 12.22 7.02
CA GLN A 103 -1.32 13.27 8.03
C GLN A 103 -2.73 13.74 8.40
N GLU A 104 -3.58 14.00 7.41
CA GLU A 104 -4.98 14.40 7.63
C GLU A 104 -5.76 13.34 8.44
N MET A 105 -5.58 12.06 8.13
CA MET A 105 -6.25 10.96 8.84
C MET A 105 -5.70 10.74 10.26
N ALA A 106 -4.40 10.92 10.47
CA ALA A 106 -3.79 10.83 11.80
C ALA A 106 -4.38 11.90 12.74
N VAL A 107 -4.45 13.15 12.27
CA VAL A 107 -5.03 14.27 13.05
C VAL A 107 -6.51 14.03 13.38
N GLN A 108 -7.29 13.51 12.43
CA GLN A 108 -8.72 13.19 12.65
C GLN A 108 -8.90 12.08 13.69
N THR A 109 -8.03 11.08 13.69
CA THR A 109 -8.10 9.96 14.64
C THR A 109 -7.75 10.40 16.07
N ASP A 110 -6.75 11.27 16.22
CA ASP A 110 -6.36 11.82 17.52
C ASP A 110 -7.41 12.79 18.08
N SER A 111 -8.06 13.58 17.21
CA SER A 111 -9.13 14.51 17.61
C SER A 111 -10.42 13.80 18.03
N ALA A 112 -10.72 12.63 17.46
CA ALA A 112 -11.89 11.82 17.83
C ALA A 112 -11.68 11.00 19.12
N SER A 113 -10.44 10.94 19.62
CA SER A 113 -10.05 10.19 20.83
C SER A 113 -9.99 11.06 22.09
N HIS A 114 -10.26 12.37 21.97
CA HIS A 114 -10.30 13.38 23.03
C HIS A 114 -11.72 13.90 23.25
#